data_AF-A0A2N5SNG6-F1
#
_entry.id   AF-A0A2N5SNG6-F1
#
_cell.length_a   1.000
_cell.length_b   1.000
_cell.length_c   1.000
_cell.angle_alpha   90.00
_cell.angle_beta   90.00
_cell.angle_gamma   90.00
#
_symmetry.space_group_name_H-M   'P 1'
#
loop_
_entity.id
_entity.type
_entity.pdbx_description
1 polymer ?
#
loop_
_entity_poly.entity_id
_entity_poly.type
_entity_poly.pdbx_seq_one_letter_code
_entity_poly.pdbx_strand_id
1 'polypeptide(L)'
;MPNLSRTVRFNGHEKLPYRLILSLLSHKPIRIDDIRPDDQEPGLNEAEVSFLRLLEKLTNGTTVEISYTGTSLLFVPGTLTGGSITHQTPLSSSIGYFLTPILAIAPFCKHDLTLILKGITTTNDSLSVDVLRVSGLPTLGIWLGENAAKLELKISKRGHPPEGGGECCFKCPSVKVIKAGVNFTESGRISKIRGIA
;
A
#
# COMPACT_ATOMS: atom_id res chain seq x y z
N MET A 1 23.39 -3.07 -13.36
CA MET A 1 22.19 -3.31 -14.21
C MET A 1 21.38 -4.43 -13.56
N PRO A 2 20.11 -4.22 -13.18
CA PRO A 2 19.26 -5.29 -12.66
C PRO A 2 19.11 -6.40 -13.69
N ASN A 3 19.16 -7.66 -13.25
CA ASN A 3 19.12 -8.81 -14.16
C ASN A 3 17.68 -9.03 -14.68
N LEU A 4 17.34 -8.44 -15.83
CA LEU A 4 16.03 -8.58 -16.48
C LEU A 4 15.68 -10.02 -16.91
N SER A 5 16.64 -10.95 -16.87
CA SER A 5 16.44 -12.35 -17.28
C SER A 5 15.47 -13.12 -16.38
N ARG A 6 15.11 -12.58 -15.21
CA ARG A 6 14.20 -13.21 -14.24
C ARG A 6 12.88 -12.46 -14.06
N THR A 7 12.50 -11.65 -15.04
CA THR A 7 11.24 -10.88 -15.01
C THR A 7 10.04 -11.80 -15.00
N VAL A 8 9.20 -11.68 -13.97
CA VAL A 8 7.94 -12.44 -13.86
C VAL A 8 6.86 -11.72 -14.67
N ARG A 9 6.15 -12.44 -15.52
CA ARG A 9 5.07 -11.88 -16.34
C ARG A 9 3.71 -12.18 -15.73
N PHE A 10 2.84 -11.18 -15.74
CA PHE A 10 1.45 -11.27 -15.34
C PHE A 10 0.58 -10.64 -16.41
N ASN A 11 -0.69 -11.04 -16.45
CA ASN A 11 -1.71 -10.43 -17.30
C ASN A 11 -2.81 -9.83 -16.42
N GLY A 12 -3.47 -8.79 -16.92
CA GLY A 12 -4.62 -8.17 -16.26
C GLY A 12 -4.28 -7.22 -15.12
N HIS A 13 -5.29 -6.44 -14.73
CA HIS A 13 -5.18 -5.40 -13.70
C HIS A 13 -5.50 -5.88 -12.27
N GLU A 14 -5.93 -7.14 -12.12
CA GLU A 14 -6.36 -7.66 -10.82
C GLU A 14 -5.23 -7.67 -9.78
N LYS A 15 -5.53 -7.17 -8.58
CA LYS A 15 -4.61 -7.13 -7.43
C LYS A 15 -3.28 -6.45 -7.77
N LEU A 16 -3.27 -5.50 -8.70
CA LEU A 16 -2.07 -4.79 -9.14
C LEU A 16 -1.23 -4.21 -7.99
N PRO A 17 -1.81 -3.52 -6.97
CA PRO A 17 -1.03 -3.03 -5.83
C PRO A 17 -0.29 -4.14 -5.08
N TYR A 18 -0.92 -5.30 -4.92
CA TYR A 18 -0.33 -6.45 -4.24
C TYR A 18 0.81 -7.07 -5.05
N ARG A 19 0.70 -7.13 -6.39
CA ARG A 19 1.78 -7.59 -7.27
C ARG A 19 3.01 -6.69 -7.15
N LEU A 20 2.81 -5.37 -7.09
CA LEU A 20 3.88 -4.39 -6.95
C LEU A 20 4.61 -4.51 -5.60
N ILE A 21 3.87 -4.61 -4.48
CA ILE A 21 4.52 -4.76 -3.17
C ILE A 21 5.26 -6.10 -3.03
N LEU A 22 4.74 -7.18 -3.62
CA LEU A 22 5.42 -8.48 -3.61
C LEU A 22 6.68 -8.45 -4.48
N SER A 23 6.67 -7.70 -5.59
CA SER A 23 7.87 -7.43 -6.38
C SER A 23 8.92 -6.70 -5.54
N LEU A 24 8.53 -5.68 -4.77
CA LEU A 24 9.43 -4.96 -3.84
C LEU A 24 10.00 -5.89 -2.75
N LEU A 25 9.16 -6.70 -2.12
CA LEU A 25 9.61 -7.63 -1.06
C LEU A 25 10.51 -8.76 -1.58
N SER A 26 10.24 -9.26 -2.80
CA SER A 26 11.01 -10.34 -3.40
C SER A 26 12.21 -9.87 -4.21
N HIS A 27 12.36 -8.56 -4.43
CA HIS A 27 13.34 -7.95 -5.34
C HIS A 27 13.35 -8.56 -6.74
N LYS A 28 12.18 -8.99 -7.24
CA LYS A 28 12.03 -9.55 -8.59
C LYS A 28 11.32 -8.56 -9.52
N PRO A 29 11.88 -8.22 -10.69
CA PRO A 29 11.20 -7.39 -11.66
C PRO A 29 9.93 -8.10 -12.17
N ILE A 30 8.88 -7.33 -12.41
CA ILE A 30 7.62 -7.84 -12.91
C ILE A 30 7.18 -7.05 -14.14
N ARG A 31 6.55 -7.74 -15.09
CA ARG A 31 5.89 -7.14 -16.24
C ARG A 31 4.41 -7.52 -16.18
N ILE A 32 3.53 -6.52 -16.28
CA ILE A 32 2.08 -6.72 -16.35
C ILE A 32 1.62 -6.28 -17.72
N ASP A 33 1.05 -7.19 -18.50
CA ASP A 33 0.45 -6.93 -19.80
C ASP A 33 -1.09 -7.01 -19.71
N ASP A 34 -1.80 -6.59 -20.76
CA ASP A 34 -3.26 -6.65 -20.87
C ASP A 34 -4.01 -5.99 -19.70
N ILE A 35 -3.58 -4.80 -19.30
CA ILE A 35 -4.27 -4.00 -18.27
C ILE A 35 -5.50 -3.35 -18.90
N ARG A 36 -6.69 -3.92 -18.64
CA ARG A 36 -8.00 -3.43 -19.12
C ARG A 36 -8.03 -3.18 -20.64
N PRO A 37 -7.75 -4.18 -21.49
CA PRO A 37 -7.72 -3.97 -22.93
C PRO A 37 -9.10 -3.65 -23.52
N ASP A 38 -10.18 -4.14 -22.87
CA ASP A 38 -11.56 -4.06 -23.36
C ASP A 38 -12.40 -2.94 -22.73
N ASP A 39 -11.84 -2.16 -21.79
CA ASP A 39 -12.54 -1.05 -21.16
C ASP A 39 -12.63 0.17 -22.09
N GLN A 40 -13.61 1.06 -21.85
CA GLN A 40 -13.72 2.31 -22.61
C GLN A 40 -12.46 3.19 -22.47
N GLU A 41 -11.86 3.19 -21.29
CA GLU A 41 -10.59 3.83 -20.99
C GLU A 41 -9.55 2.74 -20.70
N PRO A 42 -8.84 2.23 -21.72
CA PRO A 42 -7.92 1.12 -21.54
C PRO A 42 -6.68 1.54 -20.74
N GLY A 43 -6.13 0.59 -19.97
CA GLY A 43 -4.89 0.78 -19.23
C GLY A 43 -5.03 1.04 -17.73
N LEU A 44 -3.96 1.59 -17.15
CA LEU A 44 -3.88 1.94 -15.74
C LEU A 44 -4.83 3.09 -15.40
N ASN A 45 -5.52 2.96 -14.27
CA ASN A 45 -6.35 4.05 -13.76
C ASN A 45 -5.51 5.09 -12.97
N GLU A 46 -6.10 6.25 -12.70
CA GLU A 46 -5.41 7.33 -11.99
C GLU A 46 -4.90 6.91 -10.59
N ALA A 47 -5.65 6.07 -9.88
CA ALA A 47 -5.28 5.57 -8.56
C ALA A 47 -4.04 4.67 -8.62
N GLU A 48 -3.93 3.79 -9.62
CA GLU A 48 -2.80 2.90 -9.85
C GLU A 48 -1.55 3.69 -10.27
N VAL A 49 -1.71 4.68 -11.17
CA VAL A 49 -0.61 5.58 -11.54
C VAL A 49 -0.13 6.37 -10.32
N SER A 50 -1.05 6.88 -9.50
CA SER A 50 -0.71 7.57 -8.26
C SER A 50 -0.03 6.63 -7.24
N PHE A 51 -0.41 5.36 -7.20
CA PHE A 51 0.19 4.36 -6.33
C PHE A 51 1.63 4.04 -6.77
N LEU A 52 1.89 3.93 -8.08
CA LEU A 52 3.25 3.78 -8.61
C LEU A 52 4.14 4.96 -8.19
N ARG A 53 3.64 6.20 -8.31
CA ARG A 53 4.35 7.40 -7.85
C ARG A 53 4.62 7.39 -6.34
N LEU A 54 3.70 6.85 -5.55
CA LEU A 54 3.91 6.67 -4.10
C LEU A 54 5.04 5.67 -3.83
N LEU A 55 5.08 4.55 -4.56
CA LEU A 55 6.15 3.56 -4.43
C LEU A 55 7.51 4.13 -4.84
N GLU A 56 7.58 4.93 -5.89
CA GLU A 56 8.80 5.64 -6.30
C GLU A 56 9.33 6.57 -5.20
N LYS A 57 8.44 7.26 -4.45
CA LYS A 57 8.85 8.09 -3.29
C LYS A 57 9.31 7.26 -2.10
N LEU A 58 8.74 6.06 -1.92
CA LEU A 58 9.03 5.17 -0.78
C LEU A 58 10.33 4.37 -0.96
N THR A 59 10.80 4.27 -2.19
CA THR A 59 11.91 3.41 -2.58
C THR A 59 13.01 4.21 -3.23
N ASN A 60 14.22 3.65 -3.22
CA ASN A 60 15.33 4.20 -3.97
C ASN A 60 15.74 3.22 -5.07
N GLY A 61 15.87 3.72 -6.31
CA GLY A 61 16.26 2.94 -7.47
C GLY A 61 15.15 2.06 -8.07
N THR A 62 13.89 2.29 -7.72
CA THR A 62 12.76 1.66 -8.43
C THR A 62 12.62 2.34 -9.79
N THR A 63 12.38 1.53 -10.82
CA THR A 63 12.11 2.03 -12.18
C THR A 63 10.76 1.51 -12.63
N VAL A 64 9.94 2.42 -13.14
CA VAL A 64 8.59 2.15 -13.62
C VAL A 64 8.52 2.59 -15.08
N GLU A 65 8.29 1.65 -15.97
CA GLU A 65 8.11 1.92 -17.40
C GLU A 65 6.68 1.55 -17.80
N ILE A 66 5.92 2.54 -18.26
CA ILE A 66 4.53 2.38 -18.69
C ILE A 66 4.50 2.52 -20.22
N SER A 67 3.80 1.61 -20.91
CA SER A 67 3.61 1.76 -22.36
C SER A 67 2.80 3.01 -22.70
N TYR A 68 2.95 3.49 -23.93
CA TYR A 68 2.19 4.65 -24.43
C TYR A 68 0.67 4.54 -24.20
N THR A 69 0.10 3.36 -24.40
CA THR A 69 -1.33 3.06 -24.20
C THR A 69 -1.72 2.80 -22.74
N GLY A 70 -0.77 2.75 -21.79
CA GLY A 70 -1.05 2.41 -20.40
C GLY A 70 -1.45 0.94 -20.15
N THR A 71 -1.51 0.10 -21.18
CA THR A 71 -1.98 -1.30 -21.11
C THR A 71 -0.88 -2.29 -20.70
N SER A 72 0.38 -1.86 -20.67
CA SER A 72 1.48 -2.65 -20.12
C SER A 72 2.40 -1.83 -19.22
N LEU A 73 2.96 -2.51 -18.22
CA LEU A 73 3.79 -1.94 -17.17
C LEU A 73 4.98 -2.86 -16.90
N LEU A 74 6.20 -2.33 -16.97
CA LEU A 74 7.39 -2.97 -16.43
C LEU A 74 7.77 -2.27 -15.12
N PHE A 75 7.84 -3.05 -14.04
CA PHE A 75 8.20 -2.58 -12.71
C PHE A 75 9.46 -3.29 -12.25
N VAL A 76 10.53 -2.51 -12.05
CA VAL A 76 11.81 -2.99 -11.55
C VAL A 76 11.98 -2.50 -10.11
N PRO A 77 11.91 -3.39 -9.11
CA PRO A 77 11.90 -2.99 -7.70
C PRO A 77 13.27 -2.47 -7.25
N GLY A 78 13.26 -1.31 -6.60
CA GLY A 78 14.39 -0.74 -5.88
C GLY A 78 14.48 -1.24 -4.44
N THR A 79 15.14 -0.46 -3.58
CA THR A 79 15.24 -0.75 -2.15
C THR A 79 14.28 0.12 -1.35
N LEU A 80 13.57 -0.46 -0.37
CA LEU A 80 12.68 0.29 0.52
C LEU A 80 13.49 1.21 1.44
N THR A 81 13.33 2.53 1.30
CA THR A 81 14.05 3.51 2.12
C THR A 81 13.22 3.97 3.30
N GLY A 82 11.92 4.21 3.11
CA GLY A 82 11.07 4.84 4.13
C GLY A 82 11.32 6.35 4.25
N GLY A 83 11.19 6.90 5.46
CA GLY A 83 11.34 8.33 5.73
C GLY A 83 10.01 9.09 5.81
N SER A 84 10.08 10.41 5.70
CA SER A 84 8.89 11.28 5.75
C SER A 84 8.36 11.55 4.35
N ILE A 85 7.17 11.07 4.04
CA ILE A 85 6.57 11.16 2.71
C ILE A 85 5.19 11.78 2.82
N THR A 86 4.92 12.76 1.97
CA THR A 86 3.57 13.30 1.78
C THR A 86 3.07 12.96 0.39
N HIS A 87 1.87 12.40 0.31
CA HIS A 87 1.26 11.99 -0.95
C HIS A 87 -0.20 12.41 -1.04
N GLN A 88 -0.54 13.05 -2.15
CA GLN A 88 -1.91 13.41 -2.48
C GLN A 88 -2.52 12.26 -3.28
N THR A 89 -3.55 11.63 -2.71
CA THR A 89 -4.31 10.61 -3.42
C THR A 89 -5.32 11.29 -4.35
N PRO A 90 -5.60 10.70 -5.53
CA PRO A 90 -6.64 11.19 -6.39
C PRO A 90 -8.02 11.00 -5.75
N LEU A 91 -9.03 11.70 -6.27
CA LEU A 91 -10.41 11.60 -5.81
C LEU A 91 -11.10 10.34 -6.36
N SER A 92 -10.48 9.64 -7.32
CA SER A 92 -10.93 8.37 -7.87
C SER A 92 -10.81 7.19 -6.89
N SER A 93 -10.09 7.33 -5.78
CA SER A 93 -9.96 6.27 -4.77
C SER A 93 -9.73 6.80 -3.36
N SER A 94 -9.93 5.95 -2.37
CA SER A 94 -9.72 6.30 -0.97
C SER A 94 -8.26 6.12 -0.54
N ILE A 95 -7.88 6.82 0.52
CA ILE A 95 -6.61 6.65 1.22
C ILE A 95 -6.37 5.19 1.62
N GLY A 96 -7.43 4.44 1.96
CA GLY A 96 -7.30 3.05 2.37
C GLY A 96 -6.82 2.13 1.25
N TYR A 97 -7.11 2.43 -0.02
CA TYR A 97 -6.56 1.71 -1.17
C TYR A 97 -5.03 1.78 -1.20
N PHE A 98 -4.45 2.94 -0.89
CA PHE A 98 -3.01 3.15 -0.84
C PHE A 98 -2.40 2.60 0.45
N LEU A 99 -3.05 2.83 1.59
CA LEU A 99 -2.50 2.48 2.90
C LEU A 99 -2.44 0.97 3.12
N THR A 100 -3.46 0.21 2.67
CA THR A 100 -3.53 -1.25 2.86
C THR A 100 -2.27 -2.00 2.37
N PRO A 101 -1.82 -1.86 1.11
CA PRO A 101 -0.60 -2.51 0.64
C PRO A 101 0.66 -1.95 1.32
N ILE A 102 0.66 -0.67 1.70
CA ILE A 102 1.79 -0.05 2.40
C ILE A 102 2.00 -0.65 3.79
N LEU A 103 0.93 -0.99 4.53
CA LEU A 103 1.05 -1.64 5.84
C LEU A 103 1.89 -2.92 5.77
N ALA A 104 1.84 -3.66 4.67
CA ALA A 104 2.59 -4.90 4.48
C ALA A 104 4.09 -4.68 4.24
N ILE A 105 4.51 -3.53 3.72
CA ILE A 105 5.92 -3.25 3.38
C ILE A 105 6.59 -2.25 4.32
N ALA A 106 5.82 -1.41 5.01
CA ALA A 106 6.31 -0.34 5.86
C ALA A 106 7.35 -0.77 6.92
N PRO A 107 7.23 -1.93 7.59
CA PRO A 107 8.22 -2.36 8.58
C PRO A 107 9.59 -2.71 7.98
N PHE A 108 9.65 -3.03 6.68
CA PHE A 108 10.87 -3.47 6.00
C PHE A 108 11.67 -2.32 5.37
N CYS A 109 11.25 -1.08 5.59
CA CYS A 109 12.00 0.10 5.18
C CYS A 109 13.33 0.23 5.95
N LYS A 110 14.35 0.85 5.35
CA LYS A 110 15.62 1.15 6.04
C LYS A 110 15.47 2.14 7.20
N HIS A 111 14.55 3.08 7.07
CA HIS A 111 14.24 4.10 8.07
C HIS A 111 12.77 4.04 8.44
N ASP A 112 12.43 4.56 9.63
CA ASP A 112 11.05 4.71 10.07
C ASP A 112 10.24 5.49 9.04
N LEU A 113 9.03 5.00 8.75
CA LEU A 113 8.13 5.59 7.79
C LEU A 113 7.17 6.53 8.51
N THR A 114 7.12 7.79 8.08
CA THR A 114 6.05 8.74 8.40
C THR A 114 5.37 9.14 7.10
N LEU A 115 4.18 8.60 6.85
CA LEU A 115 3.44 8.78 5.62
C LEU A 115 2.19 9.63 5.87
N ILE A 116 2.13 10.81 5.25
CA ILE A 116 0.96 11.69 5.26
C ILE A 116 0.21 11.50 3.94
N LEU A 117 -1.00 10.95 4.02
CA LEU A 117 -1.89 10.77 2.88
C LEU A 117 -3.02 11.80 2.95
N LYS A 118 -3.28 12.47 1.83
CA LYS A 118 -4.34 13.47 1.71
C LYS A 118 -5.32 13.05 0.60
N GLY A 119 -6.61 13.06 0.89
CA GLY A 119 -7.67 12.66 -0.03
C GLY A 119 -8.90 12.10 0.69
N ILE A 120 -9.58 11.15 0.08
CA ILE A 120 -10.83 10.59 0.61
C ILE A 120 -10.53 9.55 1.70
N THR A 121 -11.08 9.70 2.90
CA THR A 121 -10.83 8.75 4.01
C THR A 121 -11.74 7.54 3.98
N THR A 122 -12.94 7.67 3.41
CA THR A 122 -13.96 6.62 3.41
C THR A 122 -14.70 6.62 2.07
N THR A 123 -14.71 5.45 1.42
CA THR A 123 -15.45 5.16 0.19
C THR A 123 -16.05 3.75 0.32
N ASN A 124 -17.11 3.45 -0.42
CA ASN A 124 -17.75 2.12 -0.37
C ASN A 124 -16.89 1.02 -1.03
N ASP A 125 -16.09 1.37 -2.04
CA ASP A 125 -15.35 0.40 -2.87
C ASP A 125 -14.01 -0.03 -2.27
N SER A 126 -13.59 0.54 -1.15
CA SER A 126 -12.27 0.28 -0.54
C SER A 126 -12.33 0.32 0.99
N LEU A 127 -11.32 -0.26 1.65
CA LEU A 127 -11.26 -0.23 3.11
C LEU A 127 -11.19 1.23 3.61
N SER A 128 -12.00 1.56 4.62
CA SER A 128 -11.90 2.86 5.26
C SER A 128 -10.66 2.96 6.14
N VAL A 129 -10.18 4.19 6.35
CA VAL A 129 -9.04 4.44 7.24
C VAL A 129 -9.36 4.01 8.69
N ASP A 130 -10.64 4.07 9.11
CA ASP A 130 -11.05 3.58 10.43
C ASP A 130 -10.91 2.05 10.57
N VAL A 131 -11.25 1.28 9.53
CA VAL A 131 -11.04 -0.18 9.53
C VAL A 131 -9.55 -0.51 9.62
N LEU A 132 -8.71 0.20 8.87
CA LEU A 132 -7.26 0.03 8.95
C LEU A 132 -6.72 0.42 10.34
N ARG A 133 -7.32 1.42 11.00
CA ARG A 133 -6.93 1.84 12.34
C ARG A 133 -7.29 0.80 13.41
N VAL A 134 -8.49 0.23 13.32
CA VAL A 134 -9.02 -0.67 14.36
C VAL A 134 -8.58 -2.11 14.15
N SER A 135 -8.44 -2.55 12.91
CA SER A 135 -8.11 -3.95 12.58
C SER A 135 -6.72 -4.10 11.96
N GLY A 136 -6.40 -3.28 10.95
CA GLY A 136 -5.14 -3.39 10.22
C GLY A 136 -3.91 -3.13 11.09
N LEU A 137 -3.92 -2.05 11.87
CA LEU A 137 -2.83 -1.64 12.75
C LEU A 137 -2.54 -2.67 13.86
N PRO A 138 -3.53 -3.13 14.65
CA PRO A 138 -3.27 -4.18 15.65
C PRO A 138 -2.78 -5.47 15.02
N THR A 139 -3.31 -5.85 13.85
CA THR A 139 -2.85 -7.04 13.12
C THR A 139 -1.37 -6.92 12.77
N LEU A 140 -0.93 -5.76 12.26
CA LEU A 140 0.49 -5.49 12.01
C LEU A 140 1.31 -5.52 13.30
N GLY A 141 0.80 -4.94 14.39
CA GLY A 141 1.44 -4.91 15.70
C GLY A 141 1.78 -6.29 16.26
N ILE A 142 0.96 -7.32 16.00
CA ILE A 142 1.23 -8.71 16.41
C ILE A 142 2.59 -9.20 15.87
N TRP A 143 2.93 -8.80 14.63
CA TRP A 143 4.19 -9.18 13.98
C TRP A 143 5.38 -8.31 14.43
N LEU A 144 5.14 -7.08 14.86
CA LEU A 144 6.21 -6.15 15.28
C LEU A 144 6.63 -6.30 16.75
N GLY A 145 5.86 -7.01 17.57
CA GLY A 145 6.19 -7.26 18.98
C GLY A 145 6.32 -5.95 19.78
N GLU A 146 7.46 -5.74 20.44
CA GLU A 146 7.73 -4.54 21.25
C GLU A 146 7.67 -3.23 20.44
N ASN A 147 7.98 -3.29 19.14
CA ASN A 147 7.92 -2.12 18.27
C ASN A 147 6.48 -1.71 17.92
N ALA A 148 5.47 -2.54 18.24
CA ALA A 148 4.07 -2.22 17.99
C ALA A 148 3.63 -0.94 18.71
N ALA A 149 4.26 -0.58 19.84
CA ALA A 149 3.95 0.65 20.58
C ALA A 149 4.26 1.94 19.78
N LYS A 150 5.12 1.85 18.76
CA LYS A 150 5.48 2.99 17.89
C LYS A 150 4.60 3.10 16.65
N LEU A 151 3.74 2.11 16.38
CA LEU A 151 2.79 2.17 15.28
C LEU A 151 1.69 3.18 15.59
N GLU A 152 1.44 4.11 14.68
CA GLU A 152 0.41 5.13 14.84
C GLU A 152 -0.32 5.35 13.51
N LEU A 153 -1.66 5.45 13.55
CA LEU A 153 -2.48 5.95 12.45
C LEU A 153 -3.40 7.02 13.01
N LYS A 154 -3.06 8.27 12.74
CA LYS A 154 -3.81 9.45 13.16
C LYS A 154 -4.61 9.98 11.97
N ILE A 155 -5.92 10.05 12.14
CA ILE A 155 -6.81 10.72 11.19
C ILE A 155 -6.90 12.18 11.63
N SER A 156 -6.27 13.09 10.88
CA SER A 156 -6.28 14.53 11.18
C SER A 156 -7.55 15.20 10.67
N LYS A 157 -7.99 14.83 9.47
CA LYS A 157 -9.18 15.36 8.81
C LYS A 157 -9.92 14.22 8.12
N ARG A 158 -11.24 14.20 8.22
CA ARG A 158 -12.09 13.28 7.44
C ARG A 158 -12.41 13.91 6.10
N GLY A 159 -12.38 13.11 5.05
CA GLY A 159 -12.71 13.54 3.69
C GLY A 159 -13.64 12.56 3.03
N HIS A 160 -14.69 13.07 2.39
CA HIS A 160 -15.73 12.29 1.74
C HIS A 160 -15.82 12.64 0.25
N PRO A 161 -16.24 11.72 -0.61
CA PRO A 161 -16.54 12.05 -2.00
C PRO A 161 -17.66 13.11 -2.05
N PRO A 162 -17.67 14.01 -3.05
CA PRO A 162 -16.74 14.09 -4.19
C PRO A 162 -15.49 14.94 -3.93
N GLU A 163 -15.49 15.84 -2.96
CA GLU A 163 -14.41 16.85 -2.79
C GLU A 163 -13.18 16.33 -2.01
N GLY A 164 -13.34 15.26 -1.23
CA GLY A 164 -12.27 14.70 -0.42
C GLY A 164 -11.87 15.61 0.75
N GLY A 165 -10.61 16.06 0.78
CA GLY A 165 -10.10 16.97 1.83
C GLY A 165 -9.67 16.30 3.15
N GLY A 166 -9.68 14.98 3.19
CA GLY A 166 -9.20 14.21 4.34
C GLY A 166 -7.69 14.14 4.42
N GLU A 167 -7.19 13.84 5.61
CA GLU A 167 -5.76 13.72 5.88
C GLU A 167 -5.53 12.65 6.95
N CYS A 168 -4.66 11.68 6.67
CA CYS A 168 -4.17 10.73 7.66
C CYS A 168 -2.64 10.74 7.74
N CYS A 169 -2.11 10.55 8.94
CA CYS A 169 -0.69 10.36 9.20
C CYS A 169 -0.48 8.94 9.74
N PHE A 170 0.25 8.14 8.98
CA PHE A 170 0.69 6.80 9.34
C PHE A 170 2.16 6.81 9.75
N LYS A 171 2.48 6.27 10.92
CA LYS A 171 3.85 6.08 11.39
C LYS A 171 4.13 4.61 11.63
N CYS A 172 5.25 4.14 11.09
CA CYS A 172 5.71 2.77 11.26
C CYS A 172 7.21 2.73 11.55
N PRO A 173 7.64 2.04 12.63
CA PRO A 173 9.05 1.80 12.85
C PRO A 173 9.61 0.81 11.83
N SER A 174 10.87 1.00 11.45
CA SER A 174 11.65 -0.01 10.74
C SER A 174 12.04 -1.13 11.71
N VAL A 175 11.86 -2.38 11.28
CA VAL A 175 12.26 -3.55 12.06
C VAL A 175 13.24 -4.43 11.30
N LYS A 176 14.27 -4.91 12.01
CA LYS A 176 15.24 -5.87 11.47
C LYS A 176 14.71 -7.30 11.48
N VAL A 177 13.84 -7.61 12.44
CA VAL A 177 13.29 -8.94 12.68
C VAL A 177 11.81 -8.78 13.01
N ILE A 178 10.98 -9.57 12.35
CA ILE A 178 9.56 -9.74 12.68
C ILE A 178 9.38 -10.99 13.56
N LYS A 179 8.38 -10.97 14.43
CA LYS A 179 8.05 -12.14 15.24
C LYS A 179 7.57 -13.27 14.33
N ALA A 180 8.28 -14.39 14.32
CA ALA A 180 7.89 -15.58 13.59
C ALA A 180 6.82 -16.38 14.38
N GLY A 181 5.90 -17.04 13.66
CA GLY A 181 5.01 -18.06 14.23
C GLY A 181 3.82 -17.51 15.02
N VAL A 182 2.91 -16.80 14.34
CA VAL A 182 1.59 -16.52 14.92
C VAL A 182 0.67 -17.70 14.63
N ASN A 183 0.14 -18.33 15.69
CA ASN A 183 -0.75 -19.48 15.56
C ASN A 183 -2.21 -19.07 15.78
N PHE A 184 -2.95 -18.87 14.69
CA PHE A 184 -4.39 -18.58 14.72
C PHE A 184 -5.21 -19.84 14.41
N THR A 185 -5.02 -20.92 15.17
CA THR A 185 -5.78 -22.17 14.99
C THR A 185 -7.19 -22.12 15.57
N GLU A 186 -7.43 -21.23 16.54
CA GLU A 186 -8.69 -21.13 17.25
C GLU A 186 -9.28 -19.73 17.09
N SER A 187 -10.59 -19.64 16.86
CA SER A 187 -11.31 -18.37 16.77
C SER A 187 -11.42 -17.63 18.12
N GLY A 188 -11.16 -18.33 19.23
CA GLY A 188 -11.29 -17.80 20.58
C GLY A 188 -12.73 -17.40 20.92
N ARG A 189 -12.91 -16.62 21.99
CA ARG A 189 -14.21 -16.09 22.42
C ARG A 189 -14.27 -14.59 22.15
N ILE A 190 -15.43 -14.10 21.72
CA ILE A 190 -15.68 -12.66 21.55
C ILE A 190 -15.74 -12.02 22.93
N SER A 191 -14.77 -11.16 23.25
CA SER A 191 -14.71 -10.46 24.54
C SER A 191 -15.55 -9.18 24.54
N LYS A 192 -15.54 -8.43 23.43
CA LYS A 192 -16.27 -7.15 23.31
C LYS A 192 -16.52 -6.78 21.86
N ILE A 193 -17.67 -6.17 21.60
CA ILE A 193 -18.00 -5.55 20.31
C ILE A 193 -17.94 -4.02 20.48
N ARG A 194 -17.29 -3.34 19.54
CA ARG A 194 -17.20 -1.87 19.48
C ARG A 194 -17.48 -1.41 18.05
N GLY A 195 -17.97 -0.19 17.91
CA GLY A 195 -18.21 0.46 16.63
C GLY A 195 -17.73 1.91 16.66
N ILE A 196 -17.51 2.45 15.48
CA ILE A 196 -17.30 3.88 15.23
C ILE A 196 -18.44 4.30 14.30
N ALA A 197 -19.18 5.33 14.69
CA ALA A 197 -20.26 5.93 13.91
C ALA A 197 -19.82 7.28 13.36
#